data_AF-A0A4V2BI66-F1
#
_entry.id   AF-A0A4V2BI66-F1
#
_cell.length_a   1.000
_cell.length_b   1.000
_cell.length_c   1.000
_cell.angle_alpha   90.00
_cell.angle_beta   90.00
_cell.angle_gamma   90.00
#
_symmetry.space_group_name_H-M   'P 1'
#
loop_
_entity.id
_entity.type
_entity.pdbx_description
1 polymer ?
#
loop_
_entity_poly.entity_id
_entity_poly.type
_entity_poly.pdbx_seq_one_letter_code
_entity_poly.pdbx_strand_id
1 'polypeptide(L)'
;MQATASPASVDFDAGLIQRLGKNGPRYTSYPTADRFGEEFGYRDYLHAVAGLRTRGSARPLSLYLHIPFCDTVCYYCACNKIVTKKRDKASTYLAYLKREIAMQGALFAGINEVEQLHFGGGTPTYLSDEQMDELMAHLRRSFRFAPGETGEYSIEVDPRTVSAERVHTLRRQ
;
A
#
# COMPACT_ATOMS: atom_id res chain seq x y z
N MET A 1 1.51 0.99 -46.83
CA MET A 1 2.25 -0.16 -46.26
C MET A 1 3.16 0.38 -45.17
N GLN A 2 2.72 0.31 -43.91
CA GLN A 2 3.57 0.67 -42.76
C GLN A 2 4.43 -0.54 -42.42
N ALA A 3 5.74 -0.33 -42.39
CA ALA A 3 6.71 -1.33 -41.96
C ALA A 3 6.50 -1.62 -40.48
N THR A 4 6.11 -2.85 -40.16
CA THR A 4 6.09 -3.38 -38.80
C THR A 4 7.53 -3.47 -38.30
N ALA A 5 7.87 -2.71 -37.24
CA ALA A 5 9.16 -2.85 -36.58
C ALA A 5 9.28 -4.29 -36.03
N SER A 6 10.33 -5.01 -36.44
CA SER A 6 10.66 -6.31 -35.85
C SER A 6 10.88 -6.17 -34.34
N PRO A 7 10.40 -7.10 -33.50
CA PRO A 7 10.65 -7.05 -32.07
C PRO A 7 12.16 -7.11 -31.84
N ALA A 8 12.70 -6.16 -31.08
CA ALA A 8 14.11 -6.12 -30.73
C ALA A 8 14.51 -7.47 -30.09
N SER A 9 15.50 -8.15 -30.67
CA SER A 9 16.06 -9.37 -30.10
C SER A 9 16.73 -9.00 -28.77
N VAL A 10 16.23 -9.53 -27.65
CA VAL A 10 16.89 -9.42 -26.36
C VAL A 10 18.21 -10.18 -26.44
N ASP A 11 19.34 -9.47 -26.34
CA ASP A 11 20.66 -10.10 -26.30
C ASP A 11 20.96 -10.59 -24.88
N PHE A 12 21.04 -11.91 -24.72
CA PHE A 12 21.32 -12.54 -23.44
C PHE A 12 22.83 -12.69 -23.25
N ASP A 13 23.39 -11.85 -22.37
CA ASP A 13 24.80 -11.92 -21.99
C ASP A 13 24.98 -12.59 -20.61
N ALA A 14 25.23 -13.90 -20.63
CA ALA A 14 25.51 -14.67 -19.42
C ALA A 14 26.74 -14.17 -18.65
N GLY A 15 27.77 -13.69 -19.37
CA GLY A 15 29.00 -13.20 -18.77
C GLY A 15 28.77 -11.91 -17.99
N LEU A 16 27.97 -11.00 -18.54
CA LEU A 16 27.55 -9.77 -17.87
C LEU A 16 26.74 -10.06 -16.62
N ILE A 17 25.76 -10.97 -16.70
CA ILE A 17 24.92 -11.36 -15.56
C ILE A 17 25.80 -11.94 -14.44
N GLN A 18 26.73 -12.84 -14.77
CA GLN A 18 27.65 -13.42 -13.79
C GLN A 18 28.55 -12.35 -13.15
N ARG A 19 29.01 -11.36 -13.92
CA ARG A 19 29.85 -10.26 -13.43
C ARG A 19 29.11 -9.32 -12.48
N LEU A 20 27.82 -9.03 -12.76
CA LEU A 20 27.00 -8.07 -12.02
C LEU A 20 26.08 -8.69 -10.96
N GLY A 21 25.90 -10.01 -10.94
CA GLY A 21 25.07 -10.75 -9.98
C GLY A 21 25.62 -10.81 -8.55
N LYS A 22 26.18 -9.71 -8.06
CA LYS A 22 26.70 -9.56 -6.70
C LYS A 22 25.61 -8.99 -5.78
N ASN A 23 25.73 -9.22 -4.48
CA ASN A 23 24.85 -8.60 -3.49
C ASN A 23 24.98 -7.09 -3.56
N GLY A 24 23.86 -6.40 -3.80
CA GLY A 24 23.75 -4.95 -3.81
C GLY A 24 22.58 -4.49 -2.93
N PRO A 25 22.52 -3.19 -2.61
CA PRO A 25 21.38 -2.64 -1.89
C PRO A 25 20.10 -2.82 -2.71
N ARG A 26 19.01 -3.18 -2.03
CA ARG A 26 17.68 -3.15 -2.63
C ARG A 26 17.23 -1.69 -2.68
N TYR A 27 17.24 -1.10 -3.87
CA TYR A 27 16.75 0.26 -4.08
C TYR A 27 15.22 0.30 -4.09
N THR A 28 14.61 0.17 -2.92
CA THR A 28 13.16 0.35 -2.71
C THR A 28 12.79 1.83 -2.55
N SER A 29 13.74 2.65 -2.10
CA SER A 29 13.65 4.10 -2.03
C SER A 29 15.05 4.71 -2.08
N TYR A 30 15.15 6.02 -2.30
CA TYR A 30 16.39 6.77 -2.11
C TYR A 30 16.11 8.07 -1.32
N PRO A 31 16.77 8.30 -0.18
CA PRO A 31 17.65 7.36 0.54
C PRO A 31 16.95 6.06 0.96
N THR A 32 17.75 5.02 1.18
CA THR A 32 17.27 3.69 1.61
C THR A 32 16.89 3.69 3.10
N ALA A 33 16.09 2.71 3.53
CA ALA A 33 15.54 2.64 4.89
C ALA A 33 16.59 2.52 6.01
N ASP A 34 17.81 2.03 5.72
CA ASP A 34 18.96 2.05 6.65
C ASP A 34 19.43 3.47 7.00
N ARG A 35 18.87 4.49 6.34
CA ARG A 35 19.10 5.91 6.64
C ARG A 35 18.02 6.53 7.50
N PHE A 36 16.99 5.77 7.90
CA PHE A 36 16.02 6.27 8.87
C PHE A 36 16.66 6.23 10.26
N GLY A 37 16.55 7.34 10.99
CA GLY A 37 17.02 7.47 12.36
C GLY A 37 15.91 8.01 13.28
N GLU A 38 16.14 7.94 14.58
CA GLU A 38 15.18 8.34 15.61
C GLU A 38 15.08 9.87 15.78
N GLU A 39 15.95 10.64 15.13
CA GLU A 39 15.94 12.10 15.15
C GLU A 39 14.73 12.70 14.44
N PHE A 40 14.13 11.99 13.47
CA PHE A 40 12.92 12.46 12.80
C PHE A 40 11.71 12.24 13.70
N GLY A 41 11.21 13.32 14.30
CA GLY A 41 10.13 13.27 15.26
C GLY A 41 8.80 13.78 14.73
N TYR A 42 7.83 13.83 15.64
CA TYR A 42 6.48 14.34 15.36
C TYR A 42 6.47 15.77 14.80
N ARG A 43 7.35 16.66 15.28
CA ARG A 43 7.41 18.06 14.81
C ARG A 43 7.91 18.15 13.38
N ASP A 44 8.89 17.33 13.02
CA ASP A 44 9.43 17.26 11.65
C ASP A 44 8.36 16.76 10.69
N TYR A 45 7.59 15.75 11.11
CA TYR A 45 6.43 15.26 10.36
C TYR A 45 5.39 16.36 10.11
N LEU A 46 4.98 17.09 11.15
CA LEU A 46 4.03 18.20 10.98
C LEU A 46 4.56 19.30 10.06
N HIS A 47 5.85 19.62 10.16
CA HIS A 47 6.49 20.61 9.31
C HIS A 47 6.51 20.15 7.84
N ALA A 48 6.80 18.87 7.58
CA ALA A 48 6.73 18.30 6.24
C ALA A 48 5.31 18.37 5.66
N VAL A 49 4.28 18.03 6.44
CA VAL A 49 2.87 18.12 6.02
C VAL A 49 2.47 19.58 5.76
N ALA A 50 2.84 20.52 6.64
CA ALA A 50 2.58 21.95 6.44
C ALA A 50 3.25 22.47 5.17
N GLY A 51 4.45 21.99 4.84
CA GLY A 51 5.17 22.30 3.62
C GLY A 51 4.42 21.91 2.34
N LEU A 52 3.54 20.90 2.39
CA LEU A 52 2.68 20.54 1.25
C LEU A 52 1.66 21.64 0.94
N ARG A 53 1.09 22.26 1.98
CA ARG A 53 0.13 23.38 1.82
C ARG A 53 0.79 24.61 1.21
N THR A 54 2.01 24.94 1.64
CA THR A 54 2.71 26.16 1.23
C THR A 54 3.29 26.09 -0.17
N ARG A 55 3.64 24.90 -0.66
CA ARG A 55 4.22 24.70 -2.00
C ARG A 55 3.21 24.81 -3.14
N GLY A 56 1.91 24.97 -2.85
CA GLY A 56 0.87 25.20 -3.87
C GLY A 56 0.64 24.03 -4.83
N SER A 57 1.30 22.88 -4.63
CA SER A 57 1.08 21.69 -5.44
C SER A 57 0.02 20.82 -4.76
N ALA A 58 -1.22 20.93 -5.22
CA ALA A 58 -2.29 19.97 -4.91
C ALA A 58 -1.98 18.62 -5.59
N ARG A 59 -0.89 17.97 -5.16
CA ARG A 59 -0.53 16.65 -5.66
C ARG A 59 -1.52 15.65 -5.07
N PRO A 60 -2.02 14.69 -5.86
CA PRO A 60 -2.87 13.64 -5.32
C PRO A 60 -2.20 12.86 -4.19
N LEU A 61 -3.01 12.37 -3.24
CA LEU A 61 -2.55 11.49 -2.17
C LEU A 61 -2.58 10.03 -2.65
N SER A 62 -1.54 9.31 -2.24
CA SER A 62 -1.47 7.86 -2.29
C SER A 62 -1.49 7.34 -0.86
N LEU A 63 -2.44 6.46 -0.56
CA LEU A 63 -2.59 5.83 0.75
C LEU A 63 -2.10 4.38 0.67
N TYR A 64 -1.20 4.01 1.58
CA TYR A 64 -0.81 2.62 1.80
C TYR A 64 -1.28 2.17 3.18
N LEU A 65 -2.01 1.06 3.24
CA LEU A 65 -2.43 0.43 4.49
C LEU A 65 -1.83 -0.96 4.60
N HIS A 66 -1.10 -1.18 5.69
CA HIS A 66 -0.41 -2.43 5.96
C HIS A 66 -1.27 -3.36 6.83
N ILE A 67 -1.90 -4.38 6.26
CA ILE A 67 -2.65 -5.40 7.01
C ILE A 67 -1.71 -6.58 7.31
N PRO A 68 -1.21 -6.74 8.55
CA PRO A 68 -0.07 -7.63 8.80
C PRO A 68 -0.48 -9.11 8.90
N PHE A 69 -1.76 -9.47 8.87
CA PHE A 69 -2.19 -10.81 9.24
C PHE A 69 -2.10 -11.81 8.10
N CYS A 70 -1.61 -13.01 8.40
CA CYS A 70 -1.69 -14.18 7.51
C CYS A 70 -2.31 -15.36 8.26
N ASP A 71 -3.15 -16.13 7.57
CA ASP A 71 -3.77 -17.33 8.17
C ASP A 71 -2.79 -18.50 8.26
N THR A 72 -1.93 -18.65 7.24
CA THR A 72 -0.96 -19.73 7.09
C THR A 72 0.45 -19.20 6.93
N VAL A 73 1.43 -19.93 7.47
CA VAL A 73 2.85 -19.61 7.29
C VAL A 73 3.34 -20.02 5.90
N CYS A 74 4.01 -19.09 5.20
CA CYS A 74 4.76 -19.37 3.99
C CYS A 74 6.26 -19.30 4.34
N TYR A 75 6.98 -20.41 4.25
CA TYR A 75 8.38 -20.50 4.73
C TYR A 75 9.37 -19.62 3.95
N TYR A 76 9.03 -19.24 2.72
CA TYR A 76 9.83 -18.32 1.90
C TYR A 76 9.54 -16.84 2.17
N CYS A 77 8.49 -16.51 2.94
CA CYS A 77 7.98 -15.15 3.01
C CYS A 77 8.77 -14.28 3.98
N ALA A 78 9.35 -13.20 3.45
CA ALA A 78 10.09 -12.18 4.21
C ALA A 78 9.30 -10.88 4.47
N CYS A 79 8.00 -10.84 4.15
CA CYS A 79 7.15 -9.67 4.44
C CYS A 79 7.02 -9.43 5.94
N ASN A 80 6.84 -8.17 6.34
CA ASN A 80 6.35 -7.82 7.68
C ASN A 80 4.93 -8.37 7.82
N LYS A 81 4.77 -9.36 8.71
CA LYS A 81 3.50 -10.06 8.90
C LYS A 81 3.42 -10.74 10.26
N ILE A 82 2.21 -11.08 10.66
CA ILE A 82 1.83 -11.81 11.86
C ILE A 82 0.99 -13.01 11.40
N VAL A 83 1.55 -14.22 11.53
CA VAL A 83 0.79 -15.45 11.24
C VAL A 83 -0.09 -15.78 12.45
N THR A 84 -1.41 -15.80 12.27
CA THR A 84 -2.33 -16.08 13.37
C THR A 84 -3.71 -16.54 12.91
N LYS A 85 -4.29 -17.52 13.61
CA LYS A 85 -5.70 -17.92 13.45
C LYS A 85 -6.67 -17.13 14.34
N LYS A 86 -6.14 -16.27 15.22
CA LYS A 86 -6.92 -15.47 16.18
C LYS A 86 -7.48 -14.22 15.48
N ARG A 87 -8.67 -14.37 14.89
CA ARG A 87 -9.35 -13.32 14.08
C ARG A 87 -9.69 -12.06 14.89
N ASP A 88 -9.86 -12.17 16.20
CA ASP A 88 -10.06 -11.05 17.13
C ASP A 88 -8.91 -10.03 17.15
N LYS A 89 -7.68 -10.48 16.81
CA LYS A 89 -6.53 -9.58 16.63
C LYS A 89 -6.74 -8.58 15.50
N ALA A 90 -7.42 -8.97 14.43
CA ALA A 90 -7.74 -8.06 13.33
C ALA A 90 -8.69 -6.97 13.79
N SER A 91 -9.71 -7.29 14.60
CA SER A 91 -10.63 -6.30 15.16
C SER A 91 -9.91 -5.28 16.05
N THR A 92 -8.99 -5.75 16.90
CA THR A 92 -8.17 -4.86 17.75
C THR A 92 -7.29 -3.95 16.90
N TYR A 93 -6.62 -4.50 15.90
CA TYR A 93 -5.80 -3.74 14.97
C TYR A 93 -6.60 -2.68 14.21
N LEU A 94 -7.76 -3.05 13.66
CA LEU A 94 -8.64 -2.12 12.95
C LEU A 94 -9.15 -0.99 13.85
N ALA A 95 -9.37 -1.24 15.13
CA ALA A 95 -9.76 -0.19 16.07
C ALA A 95 -8.66 0.87 16.23
N TYR A 96 -7.38 0.46 16.32
CA TYR A 96 -6.25 1.40 16.34
C TYR A 96 -6.02 2.07 14.99
N LEU A 97 -6.09 1.32 13.89
CA LEU A 97 -5.92 1.84 12.54
C LEU A 97 -6.97 2.92 12.21
N LYS A 98 -8.24 2.73 12.59
CA LYS A 98 -9.29 3.75 12.41
C LYS A 98 -8.97 5.04 13.20
N ARG A 99 -8.39 4.93 14.41
CA ARG A 99 -7.94 6.13 15.16
C ARG A 99 -6.82 6.86 14.42
N GLU A 100 -5.86 6.11 13.88
CA GLU A 100 -4.76 6.69 13.08
C GLU A 100 -5.27 7.35 11.80
N ILE A 101 -6.16 6.69 11.06
CA ILE A 101 -6.81 7.24 9.87
C ILE A 101 -7.52 8.56 10.19
N ALA A 102 -8.24 8.66 11.31
CA ALA A 102 -8.90 9.90 11.70
C ALA A 102 -7.89 11.03 12.00
N MET A 103 -6.79 10.72 12.70
CA MET A 103 -5.72 11.69 12.97
C MET A 103 -5.06 12.18 11.67
N GLN A 104 -4.78 11.28 10.73
CA GLN A 104 -4.18 11.61 9.44
C GLN A 104 -5.15 12.39 8.56
N GLY A 105 -6.41 11.97 8.45
CA GLY A 105 -7.45 12.66 7.69
C GLY A 105 -7.59 14.13 8.09
N ALA A 106 -7.51 14.43 9.39
CA ALA A 106 -7.54 15.80 9.89
C ALA A 106 -6.34 16.65 9.41
N LEU A 107 -5.13 16.07 9.33
CA LEU A 107 -3.93 16.79 8.85
C LEU A 107 -4.03 17.14 7.36
N PHE A 108 -4.56 16.22 6.55
CA PHE A 108 -4.68 16.34 5.10
C PHE A 108 -6.02 16.95 4.63
N ALA A 109 -6.88 17.36 5.57
CA ALA A 109 -8.20 17.94 5.27
C ALA A 109 -8.10 19.17 4.35
N GLY A 110 -8.83 19.12 3.24
CA GLY A 110 -8.97 20.21 2.28
C GLY A 110 -7.75 20.48 1.39
N ILE A 111 -6.72 19.62 1.41
CA ILE A 111 -5.51 19.84 0.62
C ILE A 111 -5.59 19.09 -0.71
N ASN A 112 -5.78 17.77 -0.64
CA ASN A 112 -5.57 16.87 -1.77
C ASN A 112 -6.67 15.79 -1.82
N GLU A 113 -6.92 15.26 -3.02
CA GLU A 113 -7.75 14.07 -3.21
C GLU A 113 -6.90 12.80 -3.18
N VAL A 114 -7.48 11.69 -2.73
CA VAL A 114 -6.85 10.36 -2.80
C VAL A 114 -7.09 9.80 -4.20
N GLU A 115 -6.03 9.69 -4.98
CA GLU A 115 -6.06 9.01 -6.30
C GLU A 115 -5.53 7.59 -6.23
N GLN A 116 -4.77 7.23 -5.17
CA GLN A 116 -4.28 5.86 -5.02
C GLN A 116 -4.54 5.34 -3.62
N LEU A 117 -4.97 4.08 -3.55
CA LEU A 117 -5.11 3.32 -2.31
C LEU A 117 -4.56 1.92 -2.56
N HIS A 118 -3.66 1.48 -1.69
CA HIS A 118 -3.14 0.12 -1.74
C HIS A 118 -3.22 -0.54 -0.36
N PHE A 119 -3.90 -1.68 -0.30
CA PHE A 119 -3.84 -2.58 0.85
C PHE A 119 -2.79 -3.66 0.58
N GLY A 120 -1.77 -3.73 1.42
CA GLY A 120 -0.75 -4.78 1.33
C GLY A 120 -0.32 -5.31 2.70
N GLY A 121 0.74 -6.11 2.73
CA GLY A 121 1.44 -6.48 3.96
C GLY A 121 1.56 -7.98 4.18
N GLY A 122 0.77 -8.52 5.09
CA GLY A 122 0.59 -9.97 5.22
C GLY A 122 -0.41 -10.45 4.17
N THR A 123 -1.70 -10.39 4.52
CA THR A 123 -2.79 -10.75 3.62
C THR A 123 -3.98 -9.84 3.93
N PRO A 124 -4.21 -8.75 3.16
CA PRO A 124 -5.37 -7.89 3.36
C PRO A 124 -6.72 -8.62 3.36
N THR A 125 -6.84 -9.66 2.54
CA THR A 125 -8.01 -10.56 2.47
C THR A 125 -8.14 -11.50 3.67
N TYR A 126 -7.28 -11.39 4.67
CA TYR A 126 -7.51 -11.93 6.01
C TYR A 126 -8.72 -11.28 6.70
N LEU A 127 -8.98 -10.01 6.38
CA LEU A 127 -10.16 -9.29 6.85
C LEU A 127 -11.42 -9.91 6.23
N SER A 128 -12.47 -10.00 7.06
CA SER A 128 -13.82 -10.30 6.58
C SER A 128 -14.35 -9.20 5.65
N ASP A 129 -15.41 -9.51 4.91
CA ASP A 129 -16.09 -8.59 4.01
C ASP A 129 -16.58 -7.36 4.79
N GLU A 130 -17.19 -7.59 5.96
CA GLU A 130 -17.72 -6.55 6.84
C GLU A 130 -16.60 -5.66 7.40
N GLN A 131 -15.48 -6.24 7.80
CA GLN A 131 -14.32 -5.47 8.27
C GLN A 131 -13.73 -4.58 7.17
N MET A 132 -13.72 -5.07 5.92
CA MET A 132 -13.26 -4.28 4.78
C MET A 132 -14.25 -3.16 4.43
N ASP A 133 -15.56 -3.45 4.44
CA ASP A 133 -16.62 -2.45 4.27
C ASP A 133 -16.46 -1.30 5.28
N GLU A 134 -16.31 -1.65 6.55
CA GLU A 134 -16.14 -0.68 7.62
C GLU A 134 -14.87 0.16 7.46
N LEU A 135 -13.77 -0.46 7.03
CA LEU A 135 -12.50 0.21 6.81
C LEU A 135 -12.59 1.19 5.63
N MET A 136 -13.15 0.75 4.50
CA MET A 136 -13.37 1.60 3.33
C MET A 136 -14.32 2.75 3.64
N ALA A 137 -15.43 2.49 4.34
CA ALA A 137 -16.35 3.53 4.77
C ALA A 137 -15.66 4.54 5.70
N HIS A 138 -14.78 4.08 6.59
CA HIS A 138 -14.03 4.96 7.48
C HIS A 138 -13.00 5.82 6.71
N LEU A 139 -12.27 5.23 5.76
CA LEU A 139 -11.36 5.95 4.88
C LEU A 139 -12.09 7.04 4.08
N ARG A 140 -13.23 6.72 3.46
CA ARG A 140 -14.03 7.68 2.67
C ARG A 140 -14.63 8.81 3.51
N ARG A 141 -14.78 8.63 4.83
CA ARG A 141 -15.18 9.71 5.75
C ARG A 141 -14.01 10.62 6.13
N SER A 142 -12.81 10.05 6.22
CA SER A 142 -11.61 10.76 6.68
C SER A 142 -10.84 11.45 5.55
N PHE A 143 -10.99 10.98 4.31
CA PHE A 143 -10.33 11.53 3.14
C PHE A 143 -11.30 11.75 1.99
N ARG A 144 -11.01 12.76 1.15
CA ARG A 144 -11.72 12.96 -0.12
C ARG A 144 -11.09 12.07 -1.18
N PHE A 145 -11.83 11.09 -1.68
CA PHE A 145 -11.39 10.21 -2.77
C PHE A 145 -11.67 10.84 -4.13
N ALA A 146 -10.80 10.60 -5.11
CA ALA A 146 -11.00 11.04 -6.48
C ALA A 146 -12.31 10.45 -7.04
N PRO A 147 -13.11 11.24 -7.78
CA PRO A 147 -14.38 10.79 -8.31
C PRO A 147 -14.21 9.82 -9.50
N GLY A 148 -15.24 9.00 -9.73
CA GLY A 148 -15.32 8.14 -10.90
C GLY A 148 -14.23 7.07 -10.95
N GLU A 149 -13.66 6.85 -12.13
CA GLU A 149 -12.63 5.83 -12.39
C GLU A 149 -11.20 6.39 -12.36
N THR A 150 -11.03 7.64 -11.90
CA THR A 150 -9.71 8.28 -11.82
C THR A 150 -8.82 7.63 -10.74
N GLY A 151 -9.42 7.08 -9.69
CA GLY A 151 -8.68 6.48 -8.58
C GLY A 151 -8.25 5.04 -8.85
N GLU A 152 -7.00 4.72 -8.54
CA GLU A 152 -6.45 3.37 -8.54
C GLU A 152 -6.49 2.79 -7.12
N TYR A 153 -7.42 1.86 -6.89
CA TYR A 153 -7.59 1.19 -5.61
C TYR A 153 -7.26 -0.29 -5.75
N SER A 154 -6.21 -0.72 -5.06
CA SER A 154 -5.61 -2.05 -5.21
C SER A 154 -5.47 -2.76 -3.87
N ILE A 155 -5.44 -4.09 -3.94
CA ILE A 155 -5.37 -4.96 -2.77
C ILE A 155 -4.58 -6.22 -3.10
N GLU A 156 -3.65 -6.60 -2.21
CA GLU A 156 -2.97 -7.89 -2.26
C GLU A 156 -3.91 -9.03 -1.81
N VAL A 157 -3.84 -10.15 -2.53
CA VAL A 157 -4.74 -11.30 -2.33
C VAL A 157 -3.95 -12.58 -2.10
N ASP A 158 -4.30 -13.33 -1.06
CA ASP A 158 -3.94 -14.75 -0.98
C ASP A 158 -4.99 -15.58 -1.74
N PRO A 159 -4.63 -16.17 -2.90
CA PRO A 159 -5.59 -16.89 -3.75
C PRO A 159 -6.17 -18.15 -3.09
N ARG A 160 -5.60 -18.61 -1.97
CA ARG A 160 -6.16 -19.74 -1.19
C ARG A 160 -7.44 -19.36 -0.42
N THR A 161 -7.67 -18.06 -0.24
CA THR A 161 -8.71 -17.53 0.66
C THR A 161 -9.79 -16.71 -0.07
N VAL A 162 -9.67 -16.54 -1.39
CA VAL A 162 -10.53 -15.66 -2.18
C VAL A 162 -11.29 -16.45 -3.24
N SER A 163 -12.62 -16.36 -3.20
CA SER A 163 -13.52 -16.86 -4.24
C SER A 163 -13.81 -15.78 -5.29
N ALA A 164 -14.41 -16.18 -6.42
CA ALA A 164 -14.92 -15.22 -7.42
C ALA A 164 -15.95 -14.26 -6.81
N GLU A 165 -16.82 -14.74 -5.92
CA GLU A 165 -17.77 -13.92 -5.18
C GLU A 165 -17.05 -12.85 -4.32
N ARG A 166 -15.99 -13.24 -3.62
CA ARG A 166 -15.18 -12.31 -2.82
C ARG A 166 -14.53 -11.23 -3.69
N VAL A 167 -14.08 -11.56 -4.90
CA VAL A 167 -13.59 -10.55 -5.87
C VAL A 167 -14.70 -9.57 -6.26
N HIS A 168 -15.92 -10.06 -6.50
CA HIS A 168 -17.05 -9.18 -6.78
C HIS A 168 -17.41 -8.30 -5.58
N THR A 169 -17.31 -8.81 -4.35
CA THR A 169 -17.48 -7.98 -3.15
C THR A 169 -16.42 -6.90 -3.07
N LEU A 170 -15.13 -7.24 -3.22
CA LEU A 170 -14.04 -6.26 -3.22
C LEU A 170 -14.24 -5.15 -4.27
N ARG A 171 -14.80 -5.48 -5.45
CA ARG A 171 -15.10 -4.47 -6.49
C ARG A 171 -16.19 -3.46 -6.09
N ARG A 172 -17.10 -3.85 -5.20
CA ARG A 172 -18.18 -2.98 -4.70
C ARG A 172 -17.74 -2.05 -3.56
N GLN A 173 -16.67 -2.42 -2.84
CA GLN A 173 -16.11 -1.72 -1.68
C GLN A 173 -15.28 -0.49 -2.13
#